data_AF-A0A7C3MGP6-F1
#
_entry.id   AF-A0A7C3MGP6-F1
#
_cell.length_a   1.000
_cell.length_b   1.000
_cell.length_c   1.000
_cell.angle_alpha   90.00
_cell.angle_beta   90.00
_cell.angle_gamma   90.00
#
_symmetry.space_group_name_H-M   'P 1'
#
loop_
_entity.id
_entity.type
_entity.pdbx_description
1 polymer ?
#
loop_
_entity_poly.entity_id
_entity_poly.type
_entity_poly.pdbx_seq_one_letter_code
_entity_poly.pdbx_strand_id
1 'polypeptide(L)'
;MSYKQLFILIEGDDDERFFLRIVRPIFEKKYDAVVLWKYARAKDTKIDNFLKSIKAMGAEYIFVTDIDFKPCVTAKKQEIQNKVKNIDRDRIIVVIKEIESWYLAGLDSVRCKKLKIRCLRDTNDITKEQFEALIPNKFNSKINFMLEILNLFSIEIAKQKNKSFRYFIDKYNCEVENVPPIPPNTA
;
A
#
# COMPACT_ATOMS: atom_id res chain seq x y z
N MET A 1 15.26 -12.44 -22.25
CA MET A 1 15.06 -12.17 -20.81
C MET A 1 13.99 -13.13 -20.30
N SER A 2 14.13 -13.69 -19.09
CA SER A 2 13.03 -14.51 -18.52
C SER A 2 11.90 -13.59 -18.09
N TYR A 3 10.66 -13.97 -18.39
CA TYR A 3 9.47 -13.25 -17.95
C TYR A 3 9.45 -13.16 -16.41
N LYS A 4 9.32 -11.95 -15.87
CA LYS A 4 9.28 -11.66 -14.43
C LYS A 4 7.88 -11.22 -14.02
N GLN A 5 7.24 -12.02 -13.18
CA GLN A 5 5.92 -11.74 -12.66
C GLN A 5 5.96 -11.50 -11.15
N LEU A 6 5.21 -10.49 -10.69
CA LEU A 6 5.02 -10.16 -9.29
C LEU A 6 3.55 -10.30 -8.90
N PHE A 7 3.28 -11.01 -7.81
CA PHE A 7 1.96 -11.05 -7.17
C PHE A 7 1.98 -10.23 -5.89
N ILE A 8 1.06 -9.26 -5.75
CA ILE A 8 0.88 -8.51 -4.51
C ILE A 8 -0.44 -8.96 -3.88
N LEU A 9 -0.32 -9.71 -2.78
CA LEU A 9 -1.43 -10.20 -2.00
C LEU A 9 -1.82 -9.13 -0.99
N ILE A 10 -3.09 -8.72 -1.01
CA ILE A 10 -3.65 -7.59 -0.26
C ILE A 10 -4.93 -7.99 0.46
N GLU A 11 -5.31 -7.29 1.53
CA GLU A 11 -6.48 -7.70 2.32
C GLU A 11 -7.79 -7.46 1.57
N GLY A 12 -8.09 -6.20 1.25
CA GLY A 12 -9.39 -5.79 0.74
C GLY A 12 -9.36 -4.80 -0.41
N ASP A 13 -10.51 -4.17 -0.64
CA ASP A 13 -10.72 -3.24 -1.74
C ASP A 13 -10.00 -1.90 -1.53
N ASP A 14 -9.81 -1.49 -0.27
CA ASP A 14 -9.14 -0.24 0.09
C ASP A 14 -7.63 -0.33 -0.18
N ASP A 15 -7.02 -1.47 0.13
CA ASP A 15 -5.67 -1.85 -0.31
C ASP A 15 -5.59 -1.86 -1.84
N GLU A 16 -6.52 -2.54 -2.51
CA GLU A 16 -6.49 -2.71 -3.96
C GLU A 16 -6.43 -1.36 -4.67
N ARG A 17 -7.27 -0.40 -4.27
CA ARG A 17 -7.25 0.96 -4.83
C ARG A 17 -5.91 1.64 -4.62
N PHE A 18 -5.33 1.54 -3.43
CA PHE A 18 -4.04 2.14 -3.13
C PHE A 18 -2.93 1.53 -3.97
N PHE A 19 -2.84 0.20 -3.95
CA PHE A 19 -1.80 -0.53 -4.64
C PHE A 19 -1.93 -0.38 -6.15
N LEU A 20 -3.14 -0.41 -6.70
CA LEU A 20 -3.38 -0.18 -8.12
C LEU A 20 -2.88 1.19 -8.59
N ARG A 21 -3.11 2.23 -7.79
CA ARG A 21 -2.85 3.61 -8.20
C ARG A 21 -1.42 4.09 -7.91
N ILE A 22 -0.85 3.67 -6.78
CA ILE A 22 0.45 4.16 -6.31
C ILE A 22 1.55 3.13 -6.54
N VAL A 23 1.28 1.86 -6.22
CA VAL A 23 2.34 0.86 -6.10
C VAL A 23 2.58 0.12 -7.42
N ARG A 24 1.50 -0.30 -8.10
CA ARG A 24 1.57 -1.07 -9.35
C ARG A 24 2.40 -0.35 -10.43
N PRO A 25 2.21 0.96 -10.70
CA PRO A 25 3.02 1.66 -11.71
C PRO A 25 4.52 1.65 -11.41
N ILE A 26 4.91 1.58 -10.13
CA ILE A 26 6.33 1.51 -9.73
C ILE A 26 6.90 0.13 -10.07
N PHE A 27 6.14 -0.93 -9.81
CA PHE A 27 6.58 -2.30 -10.07
C PHE A 27 6.48 -2.71 -11.53
N GLU A 28 5.56 -2.14 -12.31
CA GLU A 28 5.48 -2.34 -13.76
C GLU A 28 6.75 -1.87 -14.51
N LYS A 29 7.58 -1.02 -13.88
CA LYS A 29 8.92 -0.68 -14.39
C LYS A 29 9.95 -1.81 -14.23
N LYS A 30 9.71 -2.78 -13.33
CA LYS A 30 10.66 -3.81 -12.91
C LYS A 30 10.21 -5.23 -13.27
N TYR A 31 8.91 -5.42 -13.47
CA TYR A 31 8.26 -6.70 -13.72
C TYR A 31 7.43 -6.59 -14.99
N ASP A 32 7.41 -7.68 -15.77
CA ASP A 32 6.60 -7.78 -16.99
C ASP A 32 5.10 -7.89 -16.68
N ALA A 33 4.76 -8.37 -15.48
CA ALA A 33 3.39 -8.34 -14.98
C ALA A 33 3.35 -8.17 -13.46
N VAL A 34 2.40 -7.33 -13.02
CA VAL A 34 2.08 -7.12 -11.60
C VAL A 34 0.61 -7.45 -11.38
N VAL A 35 0.35 -8.50 -10.59
CA VAL A 35 -1.00 -9.01 -10.32
C VAL A 35 -1.38 -8.71 -8.87
N LEU A 36 -2.50 -8.03 -8.65
CA LEU A 36 -3.07 -7.84 -7.31
C LEU A 36 -4.01 -8.99 -6.99
N TRP A 37 -3.94 -9.54 -5.78
CA TRP A 37 -4.80 -10.63 -5.34
C TRP A 37 -5.35 -10.40 -3.92
N LYS A 38 -6.66 -10.22 -3.81
CA LYS A 38 -7.33 -10.00 -2.53
C LYS A 38 -7.52 -11.30 -1.76
N TYR A 39 -7.12 -11.33 -0.49
CA TYR A 39 -7.15 -12.54 0.33
C TYR A 39 -8.12 -12.50 1.51
N ALA A 40 -8.72 -11.37 1.91
CA ALA A 40 -9.55 -11.31 3.13
C ALA A 40 -10.73 -12.31 3.16
N ARG A 41 -11.22 -12.74 1.99
CA ARG A 41 -12.30 -13.74 1.86
C ARG A 41 -11.78 -15.16 1.56
N ALA A 42 -10.47 -15.34 1.47
CA ALA A 42 -9.86 -16.62 1.20
C ALA A 42 -9.57 -17.38 2.51
N LYS A 43 -9.78 -18.70 2.50
CA LYS A 43 -9.30 -19.56 3.58
C LYS A 43 -7.77 -19.60 3.57
N ASP A 44 -7.15 -19.76 4.74
CA ASP A 44 -5.68 -19.87 4.87
C ASP A 44 -5.10 -20.94 3.93
N THR A 45 -5.79 -22.07 3.74
CA THR A 45 -5.39 -23.13 2.80
C THR A 45 -5.38 -22.68 1.34
N LYS A 46 -6.29 -21.78 0.95
CA LYS A 46 -6.32 -21.20 -0.41
C LYS A 46 -5.15 -20.25 -0.61
N ILE A 47 -4.83 -19.44 0.40
CA ILE A 47 -3.65 -18.57 0.38
C ILE A 47 -2.38 -19.41 0.24
N ASP A 48 -2.25 -20.46 1.06
CA ASP A 48 -1.11 -21.37 1.05
C ASP A 48 -0.90 -22.06 -0.32
N ASN A 49 -1.97 -22.59 -0.91
CA ASN A 49 -1.93 -23.21 -2.23
C ASN A 49 -1.61 -22.21 -3.35
N PHE A 50 -2.09 -20.97 -3.22
CA PHE A 50 -1.76 -19.92 -4.18
C PHE A 50 -0.28 -19.54 -4.10
N LEU A 51 0.29 -19.39 -2.90
CA LEU A 51 1.72 -19.15 -2.72
C LEU A 51 2.59 -20.28 -3.28
N LYS A 52 2.19 -21.55 -3.10
CA LYS A 52 2.85 -22.70 -3.75
C LYS A 52 2.84 -22.57 -5.28
N SER A 53 1.71 -22.16 -5.85
CA SER A 53 1.57 -21.98 -7.29
C SER A 53 2.47 -20.86 -7.81
N ILE A 54 2.53 -19.73 -7.12
CA ILE A 54 3.44 -18.61 -7.43
C ILE A 54 4.90 -19.10 -7.45
N LYS A 55 5.33 -19.82 -6.40
CA LYS A 55 6.68 -20.37 -6.30
C LYS A 55 6.98 -21.36 -7.43
N ALA A 56 6.04 -22.25 -7.76
CA ALA A 56 6.19 -23.23 -8.84
C ALA A 56 6.32 -22.58 -10.23
N MET A 57 5.71 -21.42 -10.44
CA MET A 57 5.85 -20.62 -11.67
C MET A 57 7.18 -19.84 -11.72
N GLY A 58 7.96 -19.82 -10.65
CA GLY A 58 9.15 -18.97 -10.54
C GLY A 58 8.82 -17.48 -10.42
N ALA A 59 7.58 -17.14 -10.05
CA ALA A 59 7.14 -15.76 -9.85
C ALA A 59 7.45 -15.27 -8.43
N GLU A 60 7.54 -13.94 -8.28
CA GLU A 60 7.75 -13.29 -6.99
C GLU A 60 6.42 -12.89 -6.35
N TYR A 61 6.43 -12.66 -5.04
CA TYR A 61 5.27 -12.10 -4.36
C TYR A 61 5.62 -11.15 -3.22
N ILE A 62 4.64 -10.33 -2.84
CA ILE A 62 4.60 -9.50 -1.66
C ILE A 62 3.27 -9.80 -0.95
N PHE A 63 3.32 -10.03 0.35
CA PHE A 63 2.12 -10.22 1.17
C PHE A 63 1.94 -9.01 2.09
N VAL A 64 0.84 -8.29 1.95
CA VAL A 64 0.57 -7.04 2.68
C VAL A 64 -0.55 -7.29 3.67
N THR A 65 -0.35 -6.88 4.92
CA THR A 65 -1.35 -6.99 5.98
C THR A 65 -1.27 -5.81 6.92
N ASP A 66 -2.39 -5.44 7.54
CA ASP A 66 -2.43 -4.41 8.58
C ASP A 66 -1.94 -4.97 9.92
N ILE A 67 -1.32 -4.13 10.77
CA ILE A 67 -0.88 -4.59 12.10
C ILE A 67 -2.05 -4.75 13.07
N ASP A 68 -3.15 -4.03 12.83
CA ASP A 68 -4.34 -3.95 13.68
C ASP A 68 -3.98 -3.53 15.12
N PHE A 69 -4.21 -4.44 16.07
CA PHE A 69 -3.93 -4.31 17.49
C PHE A 69 -2.73 -5.15 17.94
N LYS A 70 -1.94 -5.69 17.02
CA LYS A 70 -0.77 -6.51 17.38
C LYS A 70 0.31 -5.63 18.02
N PRO A 71 1.02 -6.15 19.04
CA PRO A 71 1.97 -5.34 19.80
C PRO A 71 3.19 -4.92 18.99
N CYS A 72 3.55 -5.67 17.93
CA CYS A 72 4.64 -5.32 17.04
C CYS A 72 4.57 -6.06 15.69
N VAL A 73 5.34 -5.57 14.71
CA VAL A 73 5.47 -6.18 13.37
C VAL A 73 5.89 -7.64 13.45
N THR A 74 6.80 -7.98 14.37
CA THR A 74 7.25 -9.38 14.57
C THR A 74 6.11 -10.29 15.00
N ALA A 75 5.26 -9.84 15.92
CA ALA A 75 4.10 -10.62 16.37
C ALA A 75 3.09 -10.85 15.23
N LYS A 76 2.81 -9.82 14.42
CA LYS A 76 1.93 -9.97 13.24
C LYS A 76 2.54 -10.94 12.22
N LYS A 77 3.83 -10.83 11.92
CA LYS A 77 4.51 -11.75 11.00
C LYS A 77 4.45 -13.21 11.48
N GLN A 78 4.68 -13.45 12.77
CA GLN A 78 4.62 -14.80 13.34
C GLN A 78 3.20 -15.38 13.24
N GLU A 79 2.17 -14.58 13.51
CA GLU A 79 0.78 -15.02 13.36
C GLU A 79 0.49 -15.48 11.92
N ILE A 80 0.90 -14.67 10.94
CA ILE A 80 0.69 -15.00 9.53
C ILE A 80 1.44 -16.29 9.15
N GLN A 81 2.67 -16.48 9.61
CA GLN A 81 3.43 -17.72 9.37
C GLN A 81 2.79 -18.96 10.01
N ASN A 82 2.13 -18.80 11.16
CA ASN A 82 1.42 -19.90 11.80
C ASN A 82 0.17 -20.33 11.02
N LYS A 83 -0.49 -19.38 10.35
CA LYS A 83 -1.70 -19.62 9.53
C LYS A 83 -1.36 -20.13 8.13
N VAL A 84 -0.36 -19.52 7.48
CA VAL A 84 0.00 -19.78 6.08
C VAL A 84 1.41 -20.39 6.03
N LYS A 85 1.50 -21.71 5.85
CA LYS A 85 2.75 -22.45 6.04
C LYS A 85 3.83 -22.12 5.01
N ASN A 86 3.44 -21.84 3.76
CA ASN A 86 4.37 -21.61 2.66
C ASN A 86 4.77 -20.14 2.48
N ILE A 87 4.48 -19.28 3.46
CA ILE A 87 4.82 -17.86 3.39
C ILE A 87 6.23 -17.58 3.92
N ASP A 88 6.97 -16.76 3.18
CA ASP A 88 8.31 -16.33 3.54
C ASP A 88 8.19 -15.05 4.37
N ARG A 89 8.73 -15.05 5.58
CA ARG A 89 8.65 -13.94 6.55
C ARG A 89 9.10 -12.60 5.96
N ASP A 90 10.10 -12.64 5.07
CA ASP A 90 10.67 -11.47 4.43
C ASP A 90 9.81 -10.92 3.29
N ARG A 91 8.87 -11.70 2.76
CA ARG A 91 7.88 -11.22 1.78
C ARG A 91 6.65 -10.58 2.44
N ILE A 92 6.53 -10.68 3.76
CA ILE A 92 5.46 -10.03 4.54
C ILE A 92 5.81 -8.55 4.80
N ILE A 93 4.90 -7.68 4.37
CA ILE A 93 4.85 -6.25 4.67
C ILE A 93 3.70 -6.02 5.64
N VAL A 94 4.03 -5.38 6.76
CA VAL A 94 3.04 -5.01 7.77
C VAL A 94 2.86 -3.50 7.69
N VAL A 95 1.65 -3.08 7.35
CA VAL A 95 1.23 -1.69 7.44
C VAL A 95 1.04 -1.35 8.92
N ILE A 96 1.72 -0.31 9.40
CA ILE A 96 1.54 0.12 10.80
C ILE A 96 0.20 0.84 10.92
N LYS A 97 -0.52 0.46 11.97
CA LYS A 97 -1.95 0.66 12.19
C LYS A 97 -2.79 -0.01 11.11
N GLU A 98 -3.15 0.71 10.06
CA GLU A 98 -4.05 0.26 8.98
C GLU A 98 -3.72 0.99 7.67
N ILE A 99 -4.21 0.50 6.52
CA ILE A 99 -3.93 1.09 5.19
C ILE A 99 -4.34 2.56 5.07
N GLU A 100 -5.35 3.02 5.81
CA GLU A 100 -5.77 4.43 5.90
C GLU A 100 -4.63 5.36 6.32
N SER A 101 -3.70 4.85 7.14
CA SER A 101 -2.49 5.59 7.53
C SER A 101 -1.62 5.95 6.33
N TRP A 102 -1.54 5.06 5.33
CA TRP A 102 -0.78 5.28 4.10
C TRP A 102 -1.47 6.31 3.23
N TYR A 103 -2.80 6.26 3.07
CA TYR A 103 -3.56 7.26 2.31
C TYR A 103 -3.24 8.69 2.77
N LEU A 104 -3.28 8.96 4.08
CA LEU A 104 -2.99 10.31 4.60
C LEU A 104 -1.49 10.67 4.58
N ALA A 105 -0.61 9.68 4.47
CA ALA A 105 0.83 9.90 4.47
C ALA A 105 1.26 10.74 3.27
N GLY A 106 0.62 10.60 2.10
CA GLY A 106 1.00 11.33 0.89
C GLY A 106 0.58 12.80 0.81
N LEU A 107 -0.02 13.35 1.87
CA LEU A 107 -0.59 14.69 1.87
C LEU A 107 0.27 15.67 2.69
N ASP A 108 0.68 16.76 2.05
CA ASP A 108 1.29 17.93 2.71
C ASP A 108 0.23 18.98 3.07
N SER A 109 0.67 20.08 3.69
CA SER A 109 -0.23 21.16 4.11
C SER A 109 -1.06 21.74 2.97
N VAL A 110 -0.46 21.87 1.77
CA VAL A 110 -1.13 22.38 0.57
C VAL A 110 -2.23 21.43 0.12
N ARG A 111 -1.96 20.13 0.02
CA ARG A 111 -2.94 19.11 -0.38
C ARG A 111 -4.04 18.92 0.65
N CYS A 112 -3.70 18.92 1.94
CA CYS A 112 -4.70 18.88 3.02
C CYS A 112 -5.65 20.08 2.96
N LYS A 113 -5.14 21.29 2.67
CA LYS A 113 -5.99 22.48 2.48
C LYS A 113 -6.96 22.32 1.31
N LYS A 114 -6.52 21.75 0.17
CA LYS A 114 -7.41 21.44 -0.97
C LYS A 114 -8.52 20.45 -0.60
N LEU A 115 -8.17 19.44 0.19
CA LEU A 115 -9.12 18.45 0.67
C LEU A 115 -10.03 18.98 1.79
N LYS A 116 -9.70 20.13 2.40
CA LYS A 116 -10.37 20.71 3.58
C LYS A 116 -10.28 19.82 4.82
N ILE A 117 -9.13 19.20 5.03
CA ILE A 117 -8.83 18.37 6.21
C ILE A 117 -7.66 18.94 7.00
N ARG A 118 -7.58 18.57 8.28
CA ARG A 118 -6.39 18.86 9.10
C ARG A 118 -5.18 18.13 8.55
N CYS A 119 -4.06 18.83 8.41
CA CYS A 119 -2.79 18.20 8.05
C CYS A 119 -2.15 17.56 9.29
N LEU A 120 -1.83 16.27 9.18
CA LEU A 120 -1.10 15.52 10.18
C LEU A 120 0.40 15.59 9.88
N ARG A 121 1.25 15.63 10.92
CA ARG A 121 2.71 15.58 10.78
C ARG A 121 3.23 14.14 10.63
N ASP A 122 2.56 13.19 11.26
CA ASP A 122 2.85 11.76 11.23
C ASP A 122 1.52 11.01 11.12
N THR A 123 1.52 9.83 10.49
CA THR A 123 0.31 9.03 10.31
C THR A 123 0.41 7.61 10.86
N ASN A 124 1.48 7.23 11.55
CA ASN A 124 1.69 5.84 11.97
C ASN A 124 0.56 5.28 12.84
N ASP A 125 -0.11 6.12 13.62
CA ASP A 125 -1.14 5.68 14.59
C ASP A 125 -2.57 5.95 14.11
N ILE A 126 -2.77 6.29 12.84
CA ILE A 126 -4.09 6.59 12.29
C ILE A 126 -4.92 5.33 12.11
N THR A 127 -6.04 5.29 12.81
CA THR A 127 -7.06 4.25 12.64
C THR A 127 -8.05 4.60 11.53
N LYS A 128 -8.81 3.61 11.09
CA LYS A 128 -9.92 3.73 10.16
C LYS A 128 -11.00 4.66 10.67
N GLU A 129 -11.35 4.59 11.95
CA GLU A 129 -12.34 5.50 12.55
C GLU A 129 -11.83 6.94 12.55
N GLN A 130 -10.54 7.16 12.85
CA GLN A 130 -9.92 8.48 12.77
C GLN A 130 -9.86 9.00 11.34
N PHE A 131 -9.58 8.13 10.37
CA PHE A 131 -9.62 8.47 8.95
C PHE A 131 -11.04 8.86 8.51
N GLU A 132 -12.04 8.06 8.88
CA GLU A 132 -13.44 8.31 8.53
C GLU A 132 -13.96 9.61 9.17
N ALA A 133 -13.55 9.92 10.40
CA ALA A 133 -13.87 11.18 11.05
C ALA A 133 -13.23 12.41 10.37
N LEU A 134 -12.18 12.23 9.56
CA LEU A 134 -11.58 13.33 8.79
C LEU A 134 -12.34 13.64 7.50
N ILE A 135 -13.24 12.76 7.03
CA ILE A 135 -13.94 12.92 5.75
C ILE A 135 -14.84 14.15 5.81
N PRO A 136 -14.57 15.20 5.01
CA PRO A 136 -15.44 16.36 4.99
C PRO A 136 -16.80 16.05 4.34
N ASN A 137 -17.85 16.71 4.82
CA ASN A 137 -19.24 16.53 4.33
C ASN A 137 -19.43 16.75 2.81
N LYS A 138 -18.47 17.40 2.11
CA LYS A 138 -18.51 17.57 0.64
C LYS A 138 -18.32 16.26 -0.13
N PHE A 139 -17.80 15.21 0.52
CA PHE A 139 -17.59 13.92 -0.11
C PHE A 139 -18.79 13.02 0.11
N ASN A 140 -19.37 12.52 -0.98
CA ASN A 140 -20.54 11.67 -0.94
C ASN A 140 -20.24 10.24 -0.45
N SER A 141 -18.96 9.85 -0.34
CA SER A 141 -18.54 8.54 0.16
C SER A 141 -17.07 8.52 0.59
N LYS A 142 -16.71 7.54 1.43
CA LYS A 142 -15.30 7.21 1.76
C LYS A 142 -14.48 6.96 0.50
N ILE A 143 -15.03 6.23 -0.47
CA ILE A 143 -14.34 5.90 -1.72
C ILE A 143 -13.98 7.16 -2.50
N ASN A 144 -14.90 8.12 -2.64
CA ASN A 144 -14.62 9.37 -3.35
C ASN A 144 -13.50 10.17 -2.67
N PHE A 145 -13.50 10.21 -1.34
CA PHE A 145 -12.44 10.86 -0.59
C PHE A 145 -11.08 10.17 -0.80
N MET A 146 -11.04 8.84 -0.76
CA MET A 146 -9.82 8.06 -1.00
C MET A 146 -9.27 8.27 -2.42
N LEU A 147 -10.14 8.31 -3.44
CA LEU A 147 -9.72 8.58 -4.81
C LEU A 147 -9.11 9.98 -4.96
N GLU A 148 -9.71 10.99 -4.32
CA GLU A 148 -9.16 12.35 -4.32
C GLU A 148 -7.83 12.46 -3.58
N ILE A 149 -7.65 11.69 -2.50
CA ILE A 149 -6.34 11.55 -1.85
C ILE A 149 -5.32 10.96 -2.82
N LEU A 150 -5.66 9.87 -3.50
CA LEU A 150 -4.75 9.19 -4.44
C LEU A 150 -4.36 10.09 -5.61
N ASN A 151 -5.26 10.95 -6.08
CA ASN A 151 -4.96 11.93 -7.14
C ASN A 151 -3.96 13.01 -6.70
N LEU A 152 -3.86 13.28 -5.40
CA LEU A 152 -2.94 14.26 -4.84
C LEU A 152 -1.70 13.62 -4.22
N PHE A 153 -1.60 12.29 -4.22
CA PHE A 153 -0.63 11.56 -3.42
C PHE A 153 0.83 11.86 -3.82
N SER A 154 1.68 12.09 -2.81
CA SER A 154 3.13 12.20 -2.99
C SER A 154 3.86 11.10 -2.24
N ILE A 155 4.63 10.28 -2.96
CA ILE A 155 5.46 9.20 -2.40
C ILE A 155 6.51 9.77 -1.43
N GLU A 156 7.19 10.86 -1.80
CA GLU A 156 8.24 11.45 -0.95
C GLU A 156 7.67 11.99 0.37
N ILE A 157 6.49 12.61 0.33
CA ILE A 157 5.81 13.06 1.54
C ILE A 157 5.33 11.86 2.37
N ALA A 158 4.83 10.81 1.72
CA ALA A 158 4.41 9.59 2.40
C ALA A 158 5.56 8.87 3.11
N LYS A 159 6.74 8.80 2.50
CA LYS A 159 7.96 8.28 3.14
C LYS A 159 8.26 9.08 4.41
N GLN A 160 8.17 10.40 4.38
CA GLN A 160 8.46 11.23 5.56
C GLN A 160 7.45 11.00 6.69
N LYS A 161 6.17 10.82 6.38
CA LYS A 161 5.07 10.80 7.35
C LYS A 161 4.66 9.42 7.87
N ASN A 162 5.05 8.33 7.22
CA ASN A 162 4.70 6.98 7.64
C ASN A 162 5.89 6.03 7.53
N LYS A 163 6.27 5.42 8.66
CA LYS A 163 7.44 4.54 8.77
C LYS A 163 7.26 3.23 8.00
N SER A 164 6.04 2.67 8.00
CA SER A 164 5.78 1.42 7.28
C SER A 164 5.72 1.62 5.76
N PHE A 165 5.18 2.75 5.30
CA PHE A 165 5.24 3.13 3.88
C PHE A 165 6.69 3.36 3.44
N ARG A 166 7.48 4.08 4.23
CA ARG A 166 8.92 4.26 3.99
C ARG A 166 9.65 2.92 3.88
N TYR A 167 9.46 2.05 4.88
CA TYR A 167 10.05 0.72 4.88
C TYR A 167 9.68 -0.07 3.61
N PHE A 168 8.42 0.00 3.18
CA PHE A 168 7.97 -0.65 1.95
C PHE A 168 8.71 -0.15 0.71
N ILE A 169 8.77 1.17 0.54
CA ILE A 169 9.43 1.80 -0.61
C ILE A 169 10.93 1.51 -0.62
N ASP A 170 11.60 1.66 0.52
CA ASP A 170 13.05 1.46 0.63
C ASP A 170 13.41 -0.02 0.41
N LYS A 171 12.63 -0.95 0.97
CA LYS A 171 12.87 -2.40 0.85
C LYS A 171 12.84 -2.88 -0.59
N TYR A 172 11.91 -2.38 -1.39
CA TYR A 172 11.77 -2.79 -2.79
C TYR A 172 12.45 -1.84 -3.78
N ASN A 173 13.27 -0.93 -3.27
CA ASN A 173 13.97 0.11 -4.01
C ASN A 173 13.05 0.87 -4.97
N CYS A 174 11.86 1.24 -4.51
CA CYS A 174 10.83 1.92 -5.28
C CYS A 174 11.20 3.41 -5.45
N GLU A 175 12.33 3.69 -6.11
CA GLU A 175 12.76 5.06 -6.40
C GLU A 175 11.80 5.71 -7.40
N VAL A 176 11.38 6.93 -7.07
CA VAL A 176 10.59 7.76 -7.97
C VAL A 176 11.59 8.49 -8.85
N GLU A 177 11.75 8.06 -10.09
CA GLU A 177 12.41 8.91 -11.09
C GLU A 177 11.65 10.24 -11.13
N ASN A 178 12.35 11.33 -10.82
CA ASN A 178 11.82 12.68 -10.96
C ASN A 178 11.35 12.84 -12.40
N VAL A 179 10.04 12.86 -12.63
CA VAL A 179 9.48 13.26 -13.92
C VAL A 179 9.88 14.73 -14.09
N PRO A 180 10.72 15.09 -15.07
CA PRO A 180 11.07 16.49 -15.28
C PRO A 180 9.78 17.27 -15.57
N PRO A 181 9.67 18.52 -15.08
CA PRO A 181 8.50 19.34 -15.34
C PRO A 181 8.29 19.44 -16.85
N ILE A 182 7.03 19.25 -17.27
CA ILE A 182 6.60 19.45 -18.65
C ILE A 182 7.02 20.89 -19.03
N PRO A 183 7.84 21.08 -20.08
CA PRO A 183 8.25 22.42 -20.47
C PRO A 183 7.00 23.25 -20.78
N PRO A 184 6.97 24.53 -20.39
CA PRO A 184 5.87 25.40 -20.73
C PRO A 184 5.70 25.40 -22.26
N ASN A 185 4.48 25.10 -22.68
CA ASN A 185 4.08 25.09 -24.07
C ASN A 185 4.44 26.44 -24.68
N THR A 186 5.46 26.48 -25.54
CA THR A 186 5.74 27.66 -26.36
C THR A 186 4.68 27.74 -27.45
N ALA A 187 3.67 28.55 -27.19
CA ALA A 187 2.82 29.17 -28.20
C ALA A 187 2.91 30.70 -28.00
#